data_AF-L8LZK0-F1
#
_entry.id   AF-L8LZK0-F1
#
_cell.length_a   1.000
_cell.length_b   1.000
_cell.length_c   1.000
_cell.angle_alpha   90.00
_cell.angle_beta   90.00
_cell.angle_gamma   90.00
#
_symmetry.space_group_name_H-M   'P 1'
#
loop_
_entity.id
_entity.type
_entity.pdbx_description
1 polymer ?
#
loop_
_entity_poly.entity_id
_entity_poly.type
_entity_poly.pdbx_seq_one_letter_code
_entity_poly.pdbx_strand_id
1 'polypeptide(L)'
;MKRNSTILIILFKIILLLILIGCSNKSKKESNIQSYLTLERNEYIPVEIENISEDIPLTGKNPSKIALAIFGFKDNVEGNFQEELTVNTNNPNQLIVTLAQMGFPDDSVRNIRYRIEFIPKDNQWHLVWAGWQQMCWPGRGSQDWTTEQCF
;
A
#
# COMPACT_ATOMS: atom_id res chain seq x y z
N MET A 1 -45.24 17.69 -51.69
CA MET A 1 -43.81 17.30 -51.60
C MET A 1 -43.50 16.87 -50.15
N LYS A 2 -43.80 15.61 -49.79
CA LYS A 2 -43.57 15.04 -48.45
C LYS A 2 -42.21 14.34 -48.48
N ARG A 3 -41.17 14.94 -47.89
CA ARG A 3 -39.84 14.32 -47.75
C ARG A 3 -39.69 13.66 -46.39
N ASN A 4 -39.65 12.33 -46.42
CA ASN A 4 -38.71 11.45 -45.71
C ASN A 4 -38.54 11.67 -44.18
N SER A 5 -39.60 11.40 -43.42
CA SER A 5 -39.52 11.20 -41.97
C SER A 5 -38.86 9.86 -41.58
N THR A 6 -38.85 8.88 -42.48
CA THR A 6 -38.35 7.52 -42.21
C THR A 6 -36.83 7.41 -42.14
N ILE A 7 -36.08 8.28 -42.84
CA ILE A 7 -34.60 8.24 -42.87
C ILE A 7 -33.98 8.75 -41.56
N LEU A 8 -34.62 9.73 -40.92
CA LEU A 8 -34.14 10.32 -39.66
C LEU A 8 -34.28 9.37 -38.47
N ILE A 9 -35.28 8.48 -38.49
CA ILE A 9 -35.53 7.48 -37.44
C ILE A 9 -34.52 6.32 -37.50
N ILE A 10 -34.07 5.94 -38.70
CA ILE A 10 -33.10 4.83 -38.90
C ILE A 10 -31.71 5.25 -38.42
N LEU A 11 -31.29 6.50 -38.65
CA LEU A 11 -30.00 7.03 -38.19
C LEU A 11 -29.91 7.11 -36.65
N PHE A 12 -31.01 7.45 -35.97
CA PHE A 12 -31.04 7.49 -34.50
C PHE A 12 -30.95 6.10 -33.86
N LYS A 13 -31.54 5.07 -34.48
CA LYS A 13 -31.46 3.69 -33.97
C LYS A 13 -30.06 3.07 -34.11
N ILE A 14 -29.30 3.43 -35.15
CA ILE A 14 -27.93 2.93 -35.35
C ILE A 14 -26.94 3.58 -34.35
N ILE A 15 -27.13 4.87 -34.05
CA ILE A 15 -26.32 5.58 -33.05
C ILE A 15 -26.58 5.03 -31.63
N LEU A 16 -27.81 4.64 -31.30
CA LEU A 16 -28.12 4.04 -30.00
C LEU A 16 -27.57 2.59 -29.86
N LEU A 17 -27.36 1.89 -30.98
CA LEU A 17 -26.80 0.53 -30.98
C LEU A 17 -25.26 0.52 -30.79
N LEU A 18 -24.56 1.58 -31.21
CA LEU A 18 -23.10 1.68 -31.09
C LEU A 18 -22.62 2.08 -29.68
N ILE A 19 -23.50 2.62 -28.84
CA ILE A 19 -23.16 2.99 -27.44
C ILE A 19 -23.13 1.76 -26.51
N LEU A 20 -23.70 0.62 -26.92
CA LEU A 20 -23.77 -0.60 -26.10
C LEU A 20 -22.54 -1.52 -26.19
N ILE A 21 -21.55 -1.24 -27.05
CA ILE A 21 -20.34 -2.08 -27.19
C ILE A 21 -19.18 -1.55 -26.32
N GLY A 22 -19.32 -0.37 -25.72
CA GLY A 22 -18.27 0.31 -24.96
C GLY A 22 -18.36 0.14 -23.44
N CYS A 23 -18.56 -1.07 -22.90
CA CYS A 23 -18.51 -1.26 -21.45
C CYS A 23 -17.72 -2.50 -20.99
N SER A 24 -16.89 -2.29 -19.96
CA SER A 24 -16.55 -3.26 -18.91
C SER A 24 -15.22 -4.01 -18.92
N ASN A 25 -14.09 -3.36 -19.26
CA ASN A 25 -12.75 -3.88 -18.89
C ASN A 25 -12.09 -3.14 -17.71
N LYS A 26 -12.53 -1.93 -17.36
CA LYS A 26 -11.91 -1.12 -16.29
C LYS A 26 -12.24 -1.64 -14.88
N SER A 27 -13.51 -1.99 -14.64
CA SER A 27 -14.01 -2.46 -13.34
C SER A 27 -13.36 -3.77 -12.85
N LYS A 28 -13.11 -4.75 -13.75
CA LYS A 28 -12.46 -6.02 -13.38
C LYS A 28 -10.97 -5.87 -13.01
N LYS A 29 -10.27 -4.88 -13.60
CA LYS A 29 -8.86 -4.63 -13.30
C LYS A 29 -8.69 -3.98 -11.92
N GLU A 30 -9.55 -3.01 -11.60
CA GLU A 30 -9.56 -2.33 -10.31
C GLU A 30 -9.96 -3.27 -9.16
N SER A 31 -10.96 -4.14 -9.36
CA SER A 31 -11.37 -5.12 -8.34
C SER A 31 -10.28 -6.14 -8.01
N ASN A 32 -9.54 -6.61 -9.03
CA ASN A 32 -8.45 -7.57 -8.82
C ASN A 32 -7.26 -6.93 -8.10
N ILE A 33 -6.88 -5.70 -8.46
CA ILE A 33 -5.79 -4.98 -7.76
C ILE A 33 -6.15 -4.76 -6.29
N GLN A 34 -7.40 -4.37 -6.01
CA GLN A 34 -7.86 -4.19 -4.64
C GLN A 34 -7.83 -5.51 -3.84
N SER A 35 -8.19 -6.65 -4.44
CA SER A 35 -8.09 -7.94 -3.76
C SER A 35 -6.66 -8.35 -3.46
N TYR A 36 -5.71 -8.13 -4.39
CA TYR A 36 -4.30 -8.41 -4.15
C TYR A 36 -3.71 -7.54 -3.04
N LEU A 37 -4.06 -6.25 -3.00
CA LEU A 37 -3.66 -5.37 -1.90
C LEU A 37 -4.20 -5.83 -0.55
N THR A 38 -5.43 -6.32 -0.52
CA THR A 38 -6.05 -6.79 0.72
C THR A 38 -5.39 -8.08 1.21
N LEU A 39 -5.02 -9.00 0.30
CA LEU A 39 -4.31 -10.24 0.64
C LEU A 39 -2.94 -9.95 1.27
N GLU A 40 -2.15 -9.07 0.65
CA GLU A 40 -0.83 -8.69 1.16
C GLU A 40 -0.90 -7.98 2.52
N ARG A 41 -1.92 -7.14 2.73
CA ARG A 41 -2.12 -6.44 4.01
C ARG A 41 -2.53 -7.38 5.15
N ASN A 42 -3.22 -8.48 4.86
CA ASN A 42 -3.66 -9.44 5.88
C ASN A 42 -2.49 -10.18 6.56
N GLU A 43 -1.30 -10.16 5.95
CA GLU A 43 -0.10 -10.72 6.58
C GLU A 43 0.53 -9.80 7.62
N TYR A 44 0.00 -8.59 7.84
CA TYR A 44 0.56 -7.59 8.73
C TYR A 44 -0.46 -7.16 9.79
N ILE A 45 0.05 -6.78 10.96
CA ILE A 45 -0.74 -6.04 11.95
C ILE A 45 -0.87 -4.60 11.44
N PRO A 46 -2.09 -4.08 11.21
CA PRO A 46 -2.25 -2.72 10.72
C PRO A 46 -1.81 -1.70 11.76
N VAL A 47 -1.22 -0.60 11.30
CA VAL A 47 -0.94 0.58 12.13
C VAL A 47 -2.05 1.59 11.89
N GLU A 48 -2.60 2.15 12.98
CA GLU A 48 -3.57 3.24 12.94
C GLU A 48 -2.85 4.56 12.62
N ILE A 49 -2.75 4.88 11.33
CA ILE A 49 -1.95 6.01 10.83
C ILE A 49 -2.48 7.36 11.29
N GLU A 50 -3.77 7.43 11.62
CA GLU A 50 -4.43 8.61 12.17
C GLU A 50 -3.88 8.99 13.56
N ASN A 51 -3.25 8.05 14.26
CA ASN A 51 -2.79 8.21 15.63
C ASN A 51 -1.26 8.40 15.76
N ILE A 52 -0.52 8.41 14.64
CA ILE A 52 0.95 8.28 14.64
C ILE A 52 1.71 9.53 15.11
N SER A 53 1.14 10.73 14.97
CA SER A 53 1.57 12.01 15.58
C SER A 53 1.06 13.15 14.70
N GLU A 54 0.41 14.16 15.29
CA GLU A 54 -0.08 15.34 14.56
C GLU A 54 1.07 16.14 13.90
N ASP A 55 2.30 15.97 14.38
CA ASP A 55 3.45 16.78 13.98
C ASP A 55 4.27 16.19 12.82
N ILE A 56 4.02 14.94 12.41
CA ILE A 56 4.76 14.29 11.32
C ILE A 56 3.93 14.29 10.03
N PRO A 57 4.38 14.97 8.95
CA PRO A 57 3.64 14.98 7.70
C PRO A 57 3.52 13.57 7.09
N LEU A 58 2.27 13.12 6.88
CA LEU A 58 1.96 11.89 6.14
C LEU A 58 2.11 12.05 4.61
N THR A 59 2.52 13.24 4.16
CA THR A 59 2.63 13.60 2.73
C THR A 59 3.96 14.25 2.40
N GLY A 60 4.50 13.99 1.20
CA GLY A 60 5.71 14.66 0.75
C GLY A 60 6.29 14.12 -0.55
N LYS A 61 7.45 14.64 -0.95
CA LYS A 61 8.11 14.27 -2.22
C LYS A 61 8.90 12.96 -2.16
N ASN A 62 9.33 12.54 -0.98
CA ASN A 62 10.20 11.37 -0.80
C ASN A 62 9.56 10.41 0.22
N PRO A 63 8.93 9.32 -0.25
CA PRO A 63 8.31 8.31 0.60
C PRO A 63 9.25 7.67 1.61
N SER A 64 10.51 7.42 1.23
CA SER A 64 11.50 6.84 2.14
C SER A 64 11.80 7.75 3.32
N LYS A 65 11.84 9.08 3.10
CA LYS A 65 12.00 10.05 4.20
C LYS A 65 10.80 10.07 5.13
N ILE A 66 9.58 9.97 4.59
CA ILE A 66 8.34 9.89 5.39
C ILE A 66 8.35 8.60 6.21
N ALA A 67 8.64 7.47 5.58
CA ALA A 67 8.74 6.16 6.23
C ALA A 67 9.75 6.16 7.39
N LEU A 68 10.97 6.65 7.16
CA LEU A 68 12.00 6.76 8.19
C LEU A 68 11.64 7.78 9.28
N ALA A 69 10.98 8.88 8.92
CA ALA A 69 10.53 9.87 9.89
C ALA A 69 9.56 9.25 10.90
N ILE A 70 8.62 8.44 10.41
CA ILE A 70 7.56 7.82 11.20
C ILE A 70 8.00 6.54 11.92
N PHE A 71 8.60 5.59 11.19
CA PHE A 71 8.85 4.23 11.67
C PHE A 71 10.34 3.94 11.92
N GLY A 72 11.23 4.82 11.44
CA GLY A 72 12.67 4.65 11.61
C GLY A 72 13.08 4.76 13.08
N PHE A 73 14.01 3.91 13.50
CA PHE A 73 14.48 3.88 14.88
C PHE A 73 15.22 5.20 15.21
N LYS A 74 14.91 5.83 16.35
CA LYS A 74 15.41 7.18 16.69
C LYS A 74 16.53 7.20 17.71
N ASP A 75 16.62 6.15 18.51
CA ASP A 75 17.60 6.09 19.59
C ASP A 75 18.94 5.53 19.11
N ASN A 76 20.01 5.86 19.83
CA ASN A 76 21.29 5.20 19.62
C ASN A 76 21.16 3.74 20.06
N VAL A 77 21.32 2.81 19.12
CA VAL A 77 21.18 1.38 19.41
C VAL A 77 22.55 0.76 19.65
N GLU A 78 22.70 0.09 20.78
CA GLU A 78 23.89 -0.71 21.08
C GLU A 78 23.82 -2.08 20.36
N GLY A 79 24.95 -2.74 20.19
CA GLY A 79 25.02 -4.09 19.63
C GLY A 79 24.96 -4.14 18.10
N ASN A 80 24.20 -5.10 17.57
CA ASN A 80 24.19 -5.47 16.14
C ASN A 80 22.94 -4.95 15.40
N PHE A 81 22.31 -3.90 15.90
CA PHE A 81 21.11 -3.35 15.28
C PHE A 81 21.39 -2.85 13.86
N GLN A 82 20.49 -3.18 12.94
CA GLN A 82 20.57 -2.75 11.55
C GLN A 82 19.19 -2.32 11.06
N GLU A 83 19.17 -1.30 10.21
CA GLU A 83 17.97 -0.83 9.52
C GLU A 83 18.19 -0.88 8.01
N GLU A 84 17.29 -1.56 7.31
CA GLU A 84 17.30 -1.71 5.85
C GLU A 84 16.00 -1.20 5.25
N LEU A 85 16.10 -0.31 4.25
CA LEU A 85 14.96 0.24 3.54
C LEU A 85 14.98 -0.19 2.08
N THR A 86 13.87 -0.76 1.62
CA THR A 86 13.65 -1.09 0.21
C THR A 86 12.41 -0.40 -0.33
N VAL A 87 12.43 -0.04 -1.62
CA VAL A 87 11.34 0.68 -2.28
C VAL A 87 10.90 -0.10 -3.52
N ASN A 88 9.64 -0.50 -3.55
CA ASN A 88 9.01 -1.15 -4.69
C ASN A 88 8.17 -0.12 -5.47
N THR A 89 8.56 0.07 -6.75
CA THR A 89 7.95 1.02 -7.70
C THR A 89 7.28 0.33 -8.88
N ASN A 90 7.03 -0.98 -8.78
CA ASN A 90 6.47 -1.76 -9.90
C ASN A 90 5.04 -1.35 -10.27
N ASN A 91 4.33 -0.65 -9.38
CA ASN A 91 3.00 -0.10 -9.63
C ASN A 91 3.09 1.44 -9.82
N PRO A 92 2.69 2.01 -10.95
CA PRO A 92 2.76 3.47 -11.15
C PRO A 92 1.78 4.26 -10.26
N ASN A 93 0.73 3.61 -9.75
CA ASN A 93 -0.28 4.23 -8.90
C ASN A 93 -0.04 4.00 -7.42
N GLN A 94 1.04 3.30 -7.05
CA GLN A 94 1.32 2.95 -5.68
C GLN A 94 2.80 2.67 -5.48
N LEU A 95 3.35 3.22 -4.41
CA LEU A 95 4.71 2.94 -4.00
C LEU A 95 4.68 2.24 -2.65
N ILE A 96 5.43 1.15 -2.53
CA ILE A 96 5.54 0.39 -1.27
C ILE A 96 6.96 0.55 -0.75
N VAL A 97 7.08 1.07 0.47
CA VAL A 97 8.34 1.07 1.22
C VAL A 97 8.29 -0.08 2.22
N THR A 98 9.33 -0.90 2.23
CA THR A 98 9.55 -1.90 3.27
C THR A 98 10.73 -1.45 4.12
N LEU A 99 10.51 -1.30 5.43
CA LEU A 99 11.53 -0.94 6.40
C LEU A 99 11.75 -2.12 7.34
N ALA A 100 12.91 -2.77 7.26
CA ALA A 100 13.29 -3.87 8.14
C ALA A 100 14.27 -3.36 9.20
N GLN A 101 13.99 -3.68 10.46
CA GLN A 101 14.81 -3.40 11.63
C GLN A 101 15.21 -4.74 12.25
N MET A 102 16.50 -5.00 12.37
CA MET A 102 17.03 -6.31 12.70
C MET A 102 18.00 -6.24 13.87
N GLY A 103 18.08 -7.32 14.63
CA GLY A 103 19.03 -7.42 15.75
C GLY A 103 18.62 -6.53 16.92
N PHE A 104 17.32 -6.48 17.22
CA PHE A 104 16.84 -5.81 18.43
C PHE A 104 17.49 -6.41 19.68
N PRO A 105 17.82 -5.56 20.68
CA PRO A 105 18.36 -6.02 21.96
C PRO A 105 17.29 -6.61 22.89
N ASP A 106 16.01 -6.54 22.49
CA ASP A 106 14.89 -7.16 23.20
C ASP A 106 15.07 -8.68 23.29
N ASP A 107 14.64 -9.27 24.41
CA ASP A 107 14.83 -10.69 24.69
C ASP A 107 13.82 -11.62 24.00
N SER A 108 12.79 -11.02 23.39
CA SER A 108 11.67 -11.71 22.75
C SER A 108 11.62 -11.44 21.25
N VAL A 109 11.64 -10.17 20.84
CA VAL A 109 11.61 -9.76 19.43
C VAL A 109 13.02 -9.64 18.87
N ARG A 110 13.27 -10.32 17.75
CA ARG A 110 14.55 -10.29 17.05
C ARG A 110 14.56 -9.25 15.94
N ASN A 111 13.51 -9.22 15.12
CA ASN A 111 13.39 -8.31 13.97
C ASN A 111 11.95 -7.77 13.86
N ILE A 112 11.82 -6.56 13.32
CA ILE A 112 10.54 -5.94 12.94
C ILE A 112 10.62 -5.54 11.46
N ARG A 113 9.53 -5.70 10.72
CA ARG A 113 9.42 -5.19 9.35
C ARG A 113 8.12 -4.43 9.17
N TYR A 114 8.23 -3.21 8.67
CA TYR A 114 7.08 -2.40 8.26
C TYR A 114 6.88 -2.51 6.76
N ARG A 115 5.61 -2.55 6.35
CA ARG A 115 5.16 -2.28 4.99
C ARG A 115 4.37 -0.98 5.01
N ILE A 116 4.76 -0.04 4.16
CA ILE A 116 4.24 1.32 4.17
C ILE A 116 3.83 1.66 2.74
N GLU A 117 2.55 1.93 2.54
CA GLU A 117 1.97 2.13 1.22
C GLU A 117 1.64 3.59 0.97
N PHE A 118 2.04 4.06 -0.21
CA PHE A 118 1.83 5.43 -0.66
C PHE A 118 1.06 5.45 -1.98
N ILE A 119 0.24 6.50 -2.16
CA ILE A 119 -0.36 6.83 -3.47
C ILE A 119 0.10 8.22 -3.93
N PRO A 120 0.23 8.44 -5.24
CA PRO A 120 0.52 9.76 -5.77
C PRO A 120 -0.77 10.61 -5.80
N LYS A 121 -0.74 11.79 -5.19
CA LYS A 121 -1.82 12.78 -5.22
C LYS A 121 -1.25 14.19 -5.10
N ASP A 122 -1.76 15.12 -5.92
CA ASP A 122 -1.35 16.53 -5.91
C ASP A 122 0.17 16.72 -6.04
N ASN A 123 0.80 15.92 -6.91
CA ASN A 123 2.25 15.91 -7.13
C ASN A 123 3.06 15.52 -5.88
N GLN A 124 2.45 14.86 -4.90
CA GLN A 124 3.08 14.38 -3.68
C GLN A 124 2.71 12.91 -3.45
N TRP A 125 3.49 12.22 -2.63
CA TRP A 125 3.15 10.91 -2.11
C TRP A 125 2.39 11.07 -0.80
N HIS A 126 1.31 10.31 -0.64
CA HIS A 126 0.47 10.30 0.54
C HIS A 126 0.53 8.89 1.14
N LEU A 127 0.93 8.78 2.40
CA LEU A 127 0.86 7.54 3.15
C LEU A 127 -0.62 7.20 3.35
N VAL A 128 -1.04 6.02 2.90
CA VAL A 128 -2.45 5.59 2.96
C VAL A 128 -2.66 4.33 3.78
N TRP A 129 -1.60 3.60 4.09
CA TRP A 129 -1.67 2.41 4.93
C TRP A 129 -0.27 2.06 5.42
N ALA A 130 -0.20 1.53 6.64
CA ALA A 130 1.01 0.88 7.15
C ALA A 130 0.62 -0.35 7.96
N GLY A 131 1.53 -1.33 8.00
CA GLY A 131 1.41 -2.50 8.84
C GLY A 131 2.77 -3.06 9.18
N TRP A 132 2.84 -3.91 10.21
CA TRP A 132 4.09 -4.50 10.66
C TRP A 132 3.99 -6.01 10.91
N GLN A 133 5.15 -6.65 10.86
CA GLN A 133 5.40 -8.04 11.20
C GLN A 133 6.64 -8.10 12.10
N GLN A 134 6.81 -9.21 12.80
CA GLN A 134 8.00 -9.49 13.60
C GLN A 134 8.57 -10.88 13.35
N MET A 135 9.81 -11.08 13.77
CA MET A 135 10.43 -12.38 13.97
C MET A 135 10.90 -12.45 15.42
N CYS A 136 10.65 -13.58 16.09
CA CYS A 136 11.03 -13.78 17.48
C CYS A 136 12.45 -14.36 17.59
N TRP A 137 13.07 -14.27 18.76
CA TRP A 137 14.27 -15.04 19.06
C TRP A 137 13.97 -16.55 19.17
N PRO A 138 14.94 -17.46 18.94
CA PRO A 138 14.72 -18.89 19.07
C PRO A 138 14.15 -19.27 20.45
N GLY A 139 13.07 -20.05 20.44
CA GLY A 139 12.35 -20.44 21.67
C GLY A 139 11.33 -19.41 22.17
N ARG A 140 11.19 -18.26 21.48
CA ARG A 140 10.31 -17.14 21.83
C ARG A 140 9.12 -16.98 20.88
N GLY A 141 8.90 -17.94 19.98
CA GLY A 141 7.85 -17.88 18.96
C GLY A 141 8.38 -18.15 17.55
N SER A 142 7.65 -17.67 16.54
CA SER A 142 7.99 -17.87 15.13
C SER A 142 9.35 -17.26 14.78
N GLN A 143 10.14 -18.02 14.03
CA GLN A 143 11.41 -17.54 13.43
C GLN A 143 11.22 -16.98 12.02
N ASP A 144 10.00 -17.12 11.47
CA ASP A 144 9.55 -16.50 10.23
C ASP A 144 8.74 -15.23 10.54
N TRP A 145 8.57 -14.36 9.54
CA TRP A 145 7.74 -13.15 9.67
C TRP A 145 6.31 -13.51 10.07
N THR A 146 5.86 -12.94 11.18
CA THR A 146 4.55 -13.25 11.75
C THR A 146 3.87 -12.01 12.33
N THR A 147 2.56 -12.12 12.51
CA THR A 147 1.73 -11.21 13.32
C THR A 147 1.42 -11.80 14.70
N GLU A 148 1.86 -13.03 14.97
CA GLU A 148 1.75 -13.64 16.29
C GLU A 148 2.73 -12.99 17.27
N GLN A 149 2.36 -12.94 18.54
CA GLN A 149 3.17 -12.36 19.61
C GLN A 149 4.40 -13.24 19.92
N CYS A 150 5.54 -12.59 20.22
CA CYS A 150 6.70 -13.26 20.82
C CYS A 150 6.55 -13.40 22.34
N PHE A 151 7.05 -14.50 22.92
CA PHE A 151 6.82 -14.93 24.32
C PHE A 151 8.07 -14.94 25.20
#